data_AF-A0A2M7FDH9-F1
#
_entry.id   AF-A0A2M7FDH9-F1
#
_cell.length_a   1.000
_cell.length_b   1.000
_cell.length_c   1.000
_cell.angle_alpha   90.00
_cell.angle_beta   90.00
_cell.angle_gamma   90.00
#
_symmetry.space_group_name_H-M   'P 1'
#
loop_
_entity.id
_entity.type
_entity.pdbx_description
1 polymer ?
#
loop_
_entity_poly.entity_id
_entity_poly.type
_entity_poly.pdbx_seq_one_letter_code
_entity_poly.pdbx_strand_id
1 'polypeptide(L)'
;MRGWAGKRLDEYPDVKEWLNDCEEVQYDAFNRSNFYTINPAYIKEGATVGTATYFIEEDAGAGRIVFTLPHFRECYIAENQYGMVDTVYRVYKLTLRQMV
;
A
#
# COMPACT_ATOMS: atom_id res chain seq x y z
N MET A 1 1.16 -5.26 -37.52
CA MET A 1 1.54 -5.82 -36.21
C MET A 1 0.75 -7.11 -36.02
N ARG A 2 1.41 -8.28 -36.00
CA ARG A 2 0.72 -9.56 -35.76
C ARG A 2 0.30 -9.59 -34.29
N GLY A 3 -1.00 -9.48 -34.02
CA GLY A 3 -1.55 -9.74 -32.69
C GLY A 3 -1.30 -11.19 -32.32
N TRP A 4 -0.80 -11.42 -31.11
CA TRP A 4 -0.65 -12.74 -30.53
C TRP A 4 -2.01 -13.47 -30.56
N ALA A 5 -2.06 -14.68 -31.11
CA ALA A 5 -3.28 -15.50 -31.25
C ALA A 5 -3.37 -16.68 -30.25
N GLY A 6 -2.37 -16.86 -29.39
CA GLY A 6 -2.43 -17.80 -28.28
C GLY A 6 -3.37 -17.32 -27.18
N LYS A 7 -3.84 -18.27 -26.36
CA LYS A 7 -4.63 -18.01 -25.16
C LYS A 7 -3.91 -17.01 -24.26
N ARG A 8 -4.68 -16.14 -23.61
CA ARG A 8 -4.12 -15.23 -22.61
C ARG A 8 -3.65 -16.04 -21.40
N LEU A 9 -2.63 -15.56 -20.69
CA LEU A 9 -2.00 -16.31 -19.58
C LEU A 9 -3.02 -16.67 -18.48
N ASP A 10 -3.97 -15.78 -18.23
CA ASP A 10 -5.09 -15.95 -17.30
C ASP A 10 -6.15 -16.95 -17.77
N GLU A 11 -6.08 -17.50 -18.98
CA GLU A 11 -7.03 -18.52 -19.47
C GLU A 11 -6.59 -19.96 -19.18
N TYR A 12 -5.34 -20.16 -18.74
CA TYR A 12 -4.84 -21.46 -18.34
C TYR A 12 -5.37 -21.82 -16.94
N PRO A 13 -6.00 -23.01 -16.74
CA PRO A 13 -6.58 -23.40 -15.46
C PRO A 13 -5.60 -23.30 -14.29
N ASP A 14 -4.38 -23.83 -14.47
CA ASP A 14 -3.34 -23.84 -13.44
C ASP A 14 -2.91 -22.43 -13.02
N VAL A 15 -2.90 -21.49 -13.99
CA VAL A 15 -2.58 -20.08 -13.71
C VAL A 15 -3.71 -19.43 -12.90
N LYS A 16 -4.98 -19.73 -13.23
CA LYS A 16 -6.12 -19.22 -12.46
C LYS A 16 -6.12 -19.74 -11.03
N GLU A 17 -5.84 -21.03 -10.85
CA GLU A 17 -5.74 -21.65 -9.52
C GLU A 17 -4.66 -20.96 -8.69
N TRP A 18 -3.46 -20.81 -9.24
CA TRP A 18 -2.37 -20.11 -8.54
C TRP A 18 -2.69 -18.65 -8.21
N LEU A 19 -3.39 -17.93 -9.10
CA LEU A 19 -3.82 -16.56 -8.83
C LEU A 19 -4.86 -16.50 -7.70
N ASN A 20 -5.79 -17.45 -7.65
CA ASN A 20 -6.75 -17.55 -6.54
C ASN A 20 -6.05 -17.83 -5.22
N ASP A 21 -5.07 -18.73 -5.20
CA ASP A 21 -4.28 -19.03 -4.00
C ASP A 21 -3.53 -17.77 -3.50
N CYS A 22 -2.95 -17.00 -4.42
CA CYS A 22 -2.31 -15.73 -4.08
C CYS A 22 -3.29 -14.70 -3.53
N GLU A 23 -4.49 -14.61 -4.12
CA GLU A 23 -5.56 -13.72 -3.67
C GLU A 23 -6.05 -14.10 -2.26
N GLU A 24 -6.22 -15.39 -1.97
CA GLU A 24 -6.60 -15.88 -0.63
C GLU A 24 -5.55 -15.49 0.41
N VAL A 25 -4.26 -15.72 0.13
CA VAL A 25 -3.16 -15.30 1.01
C VAL A 25 -3.16 -13.79 1.24
N GLN A 26 -3.47 -13.00 0.21
CA GLN A 26 -3.54 -11.55 0.31
C GLN A 26 -4.72 -11.10 1.20
N TYR A 27 -5.91 -11.66 1.02
CA TYR A 27 -7.06 -11.35 1.87
C TYR A 27 -6.82 -11.73 3.32
N ASP A 28 -6.22 -12.88 3.57
CA ASP A 28 -5.82 -13.30 4.91
C ASP A 28 -4.84 -12.30 5.54
N ALA A 29 -3.87 -11.83 4.76
CA ALA A 29 -2.91 -10.82 5.18
C ALA A 29 -3.56 -9.47 5.52
N PHE A 30 -4.60 -9.07 4.79
CA PHE A 30 -5.36 -7.86 5.11
C PHE A 30 -6.30 -8.06 6.30
N ASN A 31 -6.95 -9.21 6.42
CA ASN A 31 -7.87 -9.51 7.52
C ASN A 31 -7.17 -9.55 8.88
N ARG A 32 -5.92 -10.05 8.95
CA ARG A 32 -5.11 -10.03 10.18
C ARG A 32 -4.51 -8.65 10.51
N SER A 33 -4.57 -7.70 9.58
CA SER A 33 -4.04 -6.34 9.72
C SER A 33 -5.12 -5.34 10.15
N ASN A 34 -4.72 -4.08 10.37
CA ASN A 34 -5.65 -2.97 10.57
C ASN A 34 -6.10 -2.29 9.25
N PHE A 35 -5.85 -2.90 8.08
CA PHE A 35 -6.12 -2.32 6.77
C PHE A 35 -7.54 -1.78 6.61
N TYR A 36 -8.55 -2.60 6.88
CA TYR A 36 -9.96 -2.21 6.73
C TYR A 36 -10.40 -1.08 7.65
N THR A 37 -9.71 -0.90 8.79
CA THR A 37 -9.96 0.22 9.72
C THR A 37 -9.36 1.53 9.20
N ILE A 38 -8.16 1.49 8.61
CA ILE A 38 -7.45 2.71 8.16
C ILE A 38 -7.85 3.13 6.75
N ASN A 39 -8.22 2.18 5.88
CA ASN A 39 -8.46 2.45 4.46
C ASN A 39 -9.53 3.52 4.16
N PRO A 40 -10.65 3.60 4.89
CA PRO A 40 -11.60 4.70 4.70
C PRO A 40 -10.99 6.09 4.97
N ALA A 41 -10.08 6.21 5.94
CA ALA A 41 -9.40 7.47 6.23
C ALA A 41 -8.41 7.85 5.12
N TYR A 42 -7.67 6.87 4.59
CA TYR A 42 -6.78 7.08 3.45
C TYR A 42 -7.53 7.58 2.21
N ILE A 43 -8.63 6.92 1.85
CA ILE A 43 -9.48 7.32 0.71
C ILE A 43 -10.01 8.75 0.94
N LYS A 44 -10.43 9.07 2.17
CA LYS A 44 -10.91 10.41 2.51
C LYS A 44 -9.83 11.48 2.31
N GLU A 45 -8.61 11.27 2.79
CA GLU A 45 -7.51 12.25 2.60
C GLU A 45 -7.16 12.42 1.11
N GLY A 46 -7.10 11.31 0.36
CA GLY A 46 -6.85 11.35 -1.08
C GLY A 46 -7.93 12.14 -1.81
N ALA A 47 -9.20 11.98 -1.43
CA ALA A 47 -10.31 12.73 -2.00
C ALA A 47 -10.33 14.22 -1.60
N THR A 48 -9.97 14.56 -0.36
CA THR A 48 -10.10 15.96 0.13
C THR A 48 -8.87 16.82 -0.14
N VAL A 49 -7.67 16.24 -0.02
CA VAL A 49 -6.39 16.96 -0.15
C VAL A 49 -5.74 16.69 -1.51
N GLY A 50 -6.17 15.65 -2.22
CA GLY A 50 -5.59 15.21 -3.50
C GLY A 50 -4.40 14.27 -3.34
N THR A 51 -3.93 14.03 -2.10
CA THR A 51 -2.81 13.14 -1.81
C THR A 51 -3.01 12.51 -0.44
N ALA A 52 -2.73 11.21 -0.35
CA ALA A 52 -2.69 10.45 0.90
C ALA A 52 -1.46 9.54 0.88
N THR A 53 -0.94 9.17 2.05
CA THR A 53 0.29 8.39 2.14
C THR A 53 0.14 7.29 3.17
N TYR A 54 0.34 6.05 2.77
CA TYR A 54 0.49 4.96 3.74
C TYR A 54 1.93 4.85 4.22
N PHE A 55 2.07 4.60 5.52
CA PHE A 55 3.27 4.02 6.08
C PHE A 55 2.95 2.57 6.47
N ILE A 56 3.65 1.62 5.86
CA ILE A 56 3.36 0.19 5.99
C ILE A 56 4.57 -0.46 6.65
N GLU A 57 4.33 -1.14 7.75
CA GLU A 57 5.35 -1.83 8.54
C GLU A 57 4.97 -3.30 8.74
N GLU A 58 5.97 -4.12 9.03
CA GLU A 58 5.79 -5.53 9.35
C GLU A 58 5.95 -5.74 10.85
N ASP A 59 4.93 -6.28 11.50
CA ASP A 59 5.01 -6.83 12.85
C ASP A 59 5.29 -8.32 12.72
N ALA A 60 6.58 -8.65 12.56
CA ALA A 60 7.05 -10.02 12.36
C ALA A 60 6.69 -10.95 13.54
N GLY A 61 6.59 -10.41 14.76
CA GLY A 61 6.25 -11.18 15.95
C GLY A 61 4.79 -11.63 15.98
N ALA A 62 3.87 -10.78 15.50
CA ALA A 62 2.46 -11.12 15.37
C ALA A 62 2.08 -11.61 13.95
N GLY A 63 3.04 -11.70 13.03
CA GLY A 63 2.82 -12.13 11.66
C GLY A 63 1.81 -11.26 10.91
N ARG A 64 1.78 -9.95 11.17
CA ARG A 64 0.78 -9.03 10.58
C ARG A 64 1.44 -7.79 9.98
N ILE A 65 0.72 -7.18 9.05
CA ILE A 65 1.08 -5.89 8.46
C ILE A 65 0.41 -4.79 9.30
N VAL A 66 1.11 -3.70 9.54
CA VAL A 66 0.59 -2.54 10.26
C VAL A 66 0.54 -1.36 9.30
N PHE A 67 -0.67 -0.85 9.05
CA PHE A 67 -0.91 0.33 8.24
C PHE A 67 -1.05 1.54 9.14
N THR A 68 -0.24 2.57 8.89
CA THR A 68 -0.34 3.86 9.54
C THR A 68 -0.62 4.93 8.49
N LEU A 69 -1.49 5.87 8.83
CA LEU A 69 -1.80 7.03 8.01
C LEU A 69 -1.24 8.28 8.72
N PRO A 70 -0.03 8.75 8.35
CA PRO A 70 0.48 10.03 8.83
C PRO A 70 -0.45 11.16 8.40
N HIS A 71 -0.54 12.21 9.22
CA HIS A 71 -1.30 13.38 8.86
C HIS A 71 -0.72 14.01 7.58
N PHE A 72 -1.54 14.29 6.56
CA PHE A 72 -1.07 14.76 5.24
C PHE A 72 -0.08 15.94 5.29
N ARG A 73 -0.21 16.87 6.25
CA ARG A 73 0.72 18.00 6.46
C ARG A 73 2.15 17.60 6.85
N GLU A 74 2.34 16.37 7.32
CA GLU A 74 3.64 15.84 7.71
C GLU A 74 4.39 15.24 6.53
N CYS A 75 3.71 14.96 5.41
CA CYS A 75 4.26 14.24 4.26
C CYS A 75 4.45 15.19 3.06
N TYR A 76 5.65 15.20 2.51
CA TYR A 76 6.02 15.95 1.33
C TYR A 76 6.62 15.00 0.31
N ILE A 77 6.04 14.97 -0.90
CA ILE A 77 6.45 14.10 -1.99
C ILE A 77 6.99 14.98 -3.12
N ALA A 78 8.13 14.61 -3.70
CA ALA A 78 8.67 15.27 -4.88
C ALA A 78 9.00 14.26 -5.97
N GLU A 79 8.95 14.75 -7.21
CA GLU A 79 9.24 14.00 -8.43
C GLU A 79 10.52 14.51 -9.07
N ASN A 80 11.25 13.62 -9.73
CA ASN A 80 12.40 13.99 -10.54
C ASN A 80 11.97 14.62 -11.89
N GLN A 81 12.96 15.00 -12.70
CA GLN A 81 12.75 15.60 -14.02
C GLN A 81 11.93 14.73 -15.02
N TYR A 82 11.73 13.45 -14.72
CA TYR A 82 10.96 12.50 -15.53
C TYR A 82 9.54 12.24 -14.97
N GLY A 83 9.12 12.95 -13.93
CA GLY A 83 7.83 12.74 -13.27
C GLY A 83 7.75 11.47 -12.43
N MET A 84 8.90 10.90 -12.05
CA MET A 84 8.95 9.75 -11.14
C MET A 84 9.17 10.24 -9.72
N VAL A 85 8.35 9.78 -8.78
CA VAL A 85 8.54 10.07 -7.34
C VAL A 85 9.91 9.53 -6.91
N ASP A 86 10.79 10.43 -6.46
CA ASP A 86 12.15 10.08 -6.01
C ASP A 86 12.40 10.50 -4.55
N THR A 87 11.52 11.31 -3.98
CA THR A 87 11.71 11.88 -2.65
C THR A 87 10.43 11.83 -1.85
N VAL A 88 10.53 11.29 -0.62
CA VAL A 88 9.52 11.42 0.43
C VAL A 88 10.19 12.03 1.65
N TYR A 89 9.75 13.22 2.04
CA TYR A 89 10.24 13.93 3.20
C TYR A 89 9.13 14.05 4.25
N ARG A 90 9.48 13.81 5.52
CA ARG A 90 8.51 13.88 6.62
C ARG A 90 8.95 14.83 7.72
N VAL A 91 8.02 15.65 8.22
CA VAL A 91 8.23 16.53 9.37
C VAL A 91 7.13 16.30 10.38
N TYR A 92 7.50 15.78 11.54
CA TYR A 92 6.57 15.53 12.64
C TYR A 92 7.26 15.81 13.98
N LYS A 93 6.45 16.08 15.00
CA LYS A 93 6.94 16.31 16.37
C LYS A 93 6.84 15.01 17.15
N LEU A 94 7.93 14.65 17.82
CA LEU A 94 7.93 13.56 18.79
C LEU A 94 7.92 14.12 20.21
N THR A 95 7.15 13.49 21.07
CA THR A 95 7.27 13.68 22.52
C THR A 95 8.53 12.96 23.02
N LEU A 96 9.06 13.36 24.18
CA LEU A 96 10.25 12.73 24.76
C LEU A 96 10.08 11.21 24.93
N ARG A 97 8.88 10.75 25.29
CA ARG A 97 8.56 9.32 25.43
C ARG A 97 8.68 8.54 24.10
N GLN A 98 8.45 9.18 22.97
CA GLN A 98 8.51 8.53 21.66
C GLN A 98 9.95 8.48 21.10
N MET A 99 10.88 9.22 21.69
CA MET A 99 12.28 9.27 21.25
C MET A 99 13.21 8.30 22.00
N VAL A 100 12.78 7.82 23.16
CA VAL A 100 13.55 6.97 24.08
C VAL A 100 12.92 5.60 24.13
#